data_AF-A0A857C5T5-F1
#
_entry.id   AF-A0A857C5T5-F1
#
_cell.length_a   1.000
_cell.length_b   1.000
_cell.length_c   1.000
_cell.angle_alpha   90.00
_cell.angle_beta   90.00
_cell.angle_gamma   90.00
#
_symmetry.space_group_name_H-M   'P 1'
#
loop_
_entity.id
_entity.type
_entity.pdbx_description
1 polymer ?
#
loop_
_entity_poly.entity_id
_entity_poly.type
_entity_poly.pdbx_seq_one_letter_code
_entity_poly.pdbx_strand_id
1 'polypeptide(L)'
;MNPMSFQDVVSGARNGGWDWFQQLDEKVAAALKLEQERAQEDAEAIARAWADFARTPGGLKALEALFDTTLRRTVFFSSLGLDIQSMAVYGAFREGQNSVAHEIARQIAKGQGEPTKPRDVT
;
A
#
# COMPACT_ATOMS: atom_id res chain seq x y z
N MET A 1 -9.25 34.26 -1.31
CA MET A 1 -10.02 33.08 -0.87
C MET A 1 -9.02 32.06 -0.36
N ASN A 2 -9.18 31.59 0.88
CA ASN A 2 -8.30 30.58 1.46
C ASN A 2 -8.37 29.29 0.62
N PRO A 3 -7.25 28.60 0.34
CA PRO A 3 -7.32 27.26 -0.21
C PRO A 3 -7.99 26.37 0.83
N MET A 4 -9.18 25.82 0.51
CA MET A 4 -9.79 24.78 1.33
C MET A 4 -8.82 23.60 1.40
N SER A 5 -8.56 23.14 2.62
CA SER A 5 -7.67 21.99 2.83
C SER A 5 -8.36 20.72 2.33
N PHE A 6 -7.58 19.70 1.96
CA PHE A 6 -8.12 18.38 1.59
C PHE A 6 -9.06 17.81 2.67
N GLN A 7 -8.83 18.17 3.93
CA GLN A 7 -9.66 17.78 5.07
C GLN A 7 -11.06 18.42 5.04
N ASP A 8 -11.16 19.66 4.55
CA ASP A 8 -12.42 20.37 4.36
C ASP A 8 -13.24 19.74 3.22
N VAL A 9 -12.56 19.28 2.17
CA VAL A 9 -13.19 18.59 1.04
C VAL A 9 -13.79 17.25 1.48
N VAL A 10 -13.03 16.45 2.24
CA VAL A 10 -13.49 15.14 2.73
C VAL A 10 -14.61 15.26 3.76
N SER A 11 -14.56 16.29 4.62
CA SER A 11 -15.64 16.54 5.60
C SER A 11 -16.94 17.00 4.94
N GLY A 12 -16.87 17.77 3.85
CA GLY A 12 -18.03 18.15 3.03
C GLY A 12 -18.70 16.97 2.32
N ALA A 13 -17.89 16.07 1.75
CA ALA A 13 -18.38 14.86 1.07
C ALA A 13 -19.20 13.93 1.98
N ARG A 14 -18.86 13.85 3.28
CA ARG A 14 -19.60 13.07 4.28
C ARG A 14 -21.06 13.54 4.44
N ASN A 15 -21.31 14.83 4.25
CA ASN A 15 -22.62 15.44 4.47
C ASN A 15 -23.46 15.58 3.19
N GLY A 16 -22.84 15.54 2.00
CA GLY A 16 -23.50 15.80 0.72
C GLY A 16 -23.53 14.66 -0.29
N GLY A 17 -22.90 13.51 0.00
CA GLY A 17 -22.87 12.38 -0.94
C GLY A 17 -22.07 12.65 -2.23
N TRP A 18 -22.21 11.79 -3.24
CA TRP A 18 -21.47 11.92 -4.51
C TRP A 18 -21.82 13.19 -5.30
N ASP A 19 -23.01 13.77 -5.09
CA ASP A 19 -23.46 15.01 -5.73
C ASP A 19 -22.68 16.24 -5.24
N TRP A 20 -22.09 16.16 -4.05
CA TRP A 20 -21.23 17.22 -3.51
C TRP A 20 -20.00 17.46 -4.39
N PHE A 21 -19.44 16.40 -4.99
CA PHE A 21 -18.31 16.52 -5.92
C PHE A 21 -18.69 17.21 -7.24
N GLN A 22 -19.97 17.16 -7.64
CA GLN A 22 -20.46 17.87 -8.84
C GLN A 22 -20.66 19.37 -8.61
N GLN A 23 -20.70 19.80 -7.35
CA GLN A 23 -20.83 21.21 -6.96
C GLN A 23 -19.48 21.87 -6.67
N LEU A 24 -18.38 21.12 -6.81
CA LEU A 24 -17.04 21.68 -6.67
C LEU A 24 -16.78 22.73 -7.75
N ASP A 25 -16.23 23.86 -7.33
CA ASP A 25 -15.76 24.91 -8.23
C ASP A 25 -14.79 24.31 -9.25
N GLU A 26 -14.88 24.73 -10.51
CA GLU A 26 -14.15 24.12 -11.65
C GLU A 26 -12.64 24.10 -11.42
N LYS A 27 -12.12 25.11 -10.69
CA LYS A 27 -10.73 25.19 -10.25
C LYS A 27 -10.33 24.10 -9.26
N VAL A 28 -11.23 23.70 -8.35
CA VAL A 28 -10.99 22.64 -7.37
C VAL A 28 -11.04 21.27 -8.02
N ALA A 29 -12.01 21.05 -8.93
CA ALA A 29 -12.08 19.81 -9.71
C ALA A 29 -10.82 19.63 -10.59
N ALA A 30 -10.35 20.69 -11.24
CA ALA A 30 -9.10 20.67 -12.01
C ALA A 30 -7.87 20.41 -11.14
N ALA A 31 -7.79 21.01 -9.94
CA ALA A 31 -6.70 20.76 -9.00
C ALA A 31 -6.70 19.31 -8.49
N LEU A 32 -7.86 18.76 -8.15
CA LEU A 32 -8.01 17.37 -7.71
C LEU A 32 -7.62 16.39 -8.82
N LYS A 33 -8.03 16.66 -10.07
CA LYS A 33 -7.65 15.85 -11.23
C LYS A 33 -6.13 15.87 -11.44
N LEU A 34 -5.50 17.04 -11.38
CA LEU A 34 -4.05 17.18 -11.50
C LEU A 34 -3.30 16.43 -10.38
N GLU A 35 -3.82 16.47 -9.15
CA GLU A 35 -3.26 15.73 -8.02
C GLU A 35 -3.38 14.22 -8.22
N GLN A 36 -4.52 13.74 -8.72
CA GLN A 36 -4.73 12.34 -9.05
C GLN A 36 -3.80 11.86 -10.18
N GLU A 37 -3.65 12.67 -11.23
CA GLU A 37 -2.73 12.38 -12.35
C GLU A 37 -1.28 12.27 -11.85
N ARG A 38 -0.82 13.23 -11.03
CA ARG A 38 0.52 13.19 -10.41
C ARG A 38 0.70 11.98 -9.51
N ALA A 39 -0.29 11.67 -8.67
CA ALA A 39 -0.24 10.51 -7.80
C ALA A 39 -0.17 9.19 -8.59
N GLN A 40 -0.83 9.12 -9.75
CA GLN A 40 -0.74 7.98 -10.64
C GLN A 40 0.64 7.88 -11.30
N GLU A 41 1.18 8.97 -11.82
CA GLU A 41 2.53 9.03 -12.38
C GLU A 41 3.59 8.59 -11.35
N ASP A 42 3.50 9.11 -10.12
CA ASP A 42 4.39 8.74 -9.02
C ASP A 42 4.25 7.25 -8.67
N ALA A 43 3.02 6.72 -8.61
CA ALA A 43 2.78 5.32 -8.33
C ALA A 43 3.40 4.40 -9.39
N GLU A 44 3.31 4.78 -10.67
CA GLU A 44 3.97 4.05 -11.75
C GLU A 44 5.49 4.13 -11.66
N ALA A 45 6.04 5.31 -11.36
CA ALA A 45 7.47 5.51 -11.18
C ALA A 45 8.03 4.66 -10.04
N ILE A 46 7.33 4.63 -8.90
CA ILE A 46 7.68 3.80 -7.74
C ILE A 46 7.63 2.31 -8.08
N ALA A 47 6.58 1.87 -8.77
CA ALA A 47 6.44 0.47 -9.19
C ALA A 47 7.60 0.05 -10.10
N ARG A 48 7.97 0.89 -11.07
CA ARG A 48 9.14 0.67 -11.96
C ARG A 48 10.43 0.62 -11.17
N ALA A 49 10.66 1.54 -10.24
CA ALA A 49 11.87 1.57 -9.42
C ALA A 49 12.05 0.28 -8.60
N TRP A 50 10.97 -0.25 -8.03
CA TRP A 50 11.00 -1.54 -7.34
C TRP A 50 11.29 -2.71 -8.28
N ALA A 51 10.69 -2.72 -9.47
CA ALA A 51 10.95 -3.74 -10.49
C ALA A 51 12.42 -3.72 -10.96
N ASP A 52 12.98 -2.53 -11.17
CA ASP A 52 14.38 -2.36 -11.58
C ASP A 52 15.34 -2.76 -10.45
N PHE A 53 15.04 -2.38 -9.20
CA PHE A 53 15.79 -2.83 -8.03
C PHE A 53 15.83 -4.36 -7.95
N ALA A 54 14.68 -5.02 -8.11
CA ALA A 54 14.57 -6.48 -8.06
C ALA A 54 15.39 -7.21 -9.14
N ARG A 55 15.68 -6.54 -10.27
CA ARG A 55 16.52 -7.09 -11.36
C ARG A 55 18.02 -6.99 -11.08
N THR A 56 18.43 -6.18 -10.10
CA THR A 56 19.84 -6.10 -9.71
C THR A 56 20.24 -7.32 -8.87
N PRO A 57 21.48 -7.83 -8.96
CA PRO A 57 21.93 -8.94 -8.11
C PRO A 57 21.81 -8.64 -6.61
N GLY A 58 22.09 -7.39 -6.21
CA GLY A 58 21.98 -6.95 -4.83
C GLY A 58 20.52 -6.85 -4.35
N GLY A 59 19.64 -6.29 -5.19
CA GLY A 59 18.22 -6.17 -4.86
C GLY A 59 17.53 -7.51 -4.78
N LEU A 60 17.82 -8.44 -5.69
CA LEU A 60 17.32 -9.81 -5.61
C LEU A 60 17.70 -10.47 -4.28
N LYS A 61 18.98 -10.41 -3.89
CA LYS A 61 19.46 -10.99 -2.63
C LYS A 61 18.80 -10.35 -1.39
N ALA A 62 18.59 -9.03 -1.42
CA ALA A 62 17.92 -8.32 -0.33
C ALA A 62 16.44 -8.73 -0.22
N LEU A 63 15.73 -8.85 -1.35
CA LEU A 63 14.33 -9.27 -1.40
C LEU A 63 14.15 -10.71 -0.98
N GLU A 64 15.05 -11.62 -1.38
CA GLU A 64 15.04 -13.01 -0.95
C GLU A 64 15.13 -13.11 0.58
N ALA A 65 16.08 -12.42 1.19
CA ALA A 65 16.26 -12.39 2.64
C ALA A 65 15.04 -11.76 3.36
N LEU A 66 14.46 -10.70 2.79
CA LEU A 66 13.24 -10.09 3.32
C LEU A 66 12.07 -11.08 3.29
N PHE A 67 11.83 -11.76 2.17
CA PHE A 67 10.73 -12.71 2.02
C PHE A 67 10.94 -13.96 2.86
N ASP A 68 12.18 -14.42 3.06
CA ASP A 68 12.49 -15.55 3.96
C ASP A 68 12.19 -15.25 5.42
N THR A 69 12.47 -14.04 5.86
CA THR A 69 12.31 -13.63 7.26
C THR A 69 10.88 -13.20 7.61
N THR A 70 10.06 -12.90 6.61
CA THR A 70 8.68 -12.42 6.76
C THR A 70 7.67 -13.48 6.28
N LEU A 71 7.51 -13.58 4.95
CA LEU A 71 6.46 -14.35 4.28
C LEU A 71 6.68 -15.87 4.35
N ARG A 72 7.91 -16.33 4.12
CA ARG A 72 8.26 -17.77 4.05
C ARG A 72 8.69 -18.35 5.39
N ARG A 73 8.70 -17.55 6.46
CA ARG A 73 9.15 -17.96 7.79
C ARG A 73 8.23 -19.02 8.40
N THR A 74 8.77 -20.20 8.68
CA THR A 74 8.09 -21.27 9.42
C THR A 74 7.82 -20.86 10.86
N VAL A 75 6.67 -21.26 11.37
CA VAL A 75 6.15 -20.85 12.67
C VAL A 75 6.16 -22.03 13.62
N PHE A 76 6.89 -21.90 14.73
CA PHE A 76 7.06 -22.96 15.72
C PHE A 76 6.46 -22.60 17.09
N PHE A 77 5.26 -21.97 17.12
CA PHE A 77 4.64 -21.54 18.38
C PHE A 77 4.16 -22.69 19.26
N SER A 78 3.67 -23.76 18.66
CA SER A 78 3.21 -24.94 19.39
C SER A 78 4.33 -25.65 20.15
N SER A 79 5.59 -25.54 19.70
CA SER A 79 6.74 -26.17 20.37
C SER A 79 7.43 -25.28 21.41
N LEU A 80 7.09 -23.99 21.49
CA LEU A 80 7.76 -23.03 22.38
C LEU A 80 7.02 -22.80 23.71
N GLY A 81 5.84 -23.40 23.89
CA GLY A 81 5.08 -23.30 25.14
C GLY A 81 4.64 -21.87 25.51
N LEU A 82 4.56 -20.97 24.53
CA LEU A 82 4.16 -19.57 24.74
C LEU A 82 2.66 -19.45 25.05
N ASP A 83 2.31 -18.48 25.90
CA ASP A 83 0.92 -18.19 26.25
C ASP A 83 0.16 -17.52 25.09
N ILE A 84 -1.17 -17.60 25.16
CA ILE A 84 -2.09 -17.14 24.10
C ILE A 84 -1.94 -15.64 23.80
N GLN A 85 -1.65 -14.81 24.81
CA GLN A 85 -1.50 -13.36 24.63
C GLN A 85 -0.21 -13.04 23.88
N SER A 86 0.89 -13.69 24.27
CA SER A 86 2.18 -13.59 23.57
C SER A 86 2.06 -14.03 22.11
N MET A 87 1.30 -15.08 21.83
CA MET A 87 1.02 -15.54 20.47
C MET A 87 0.20 -14.53 19.66
N ALA A 88 -0.81 -13.89 20.27
CA ALA A 88 -1.64 -12.89 19.60
C ALA A 88 -0.87 -11.62 19.22
N VAL A 89 -0.06 -11.08 20.15
CA VAL A 89 0.79 -9.91 19.90
C VAL A 89 1.81 -10.19 18.81
N TYR A 90 2.45 -11.36 18.87
CA TYR A 90 3.40 -11.77 17.84
C TYR A 90 2.72 -11.93 16.46
N GLY A 91 1.50 -12.48 16.43
CA GLY A 91 0.68 -12.57 15.22
C GLY A 91 0.40 -11.20 14.60
N ALA A 92 -0.08 -10.24 15.39
CA ALA A 92 -0.37 -8.88 14.94
C ALA A 92 0.87 -8.15 14.38
N PHE A 93 2.01 -8.27 15.07
CA PHE A 93 3.27 -7.69 14.59
C PHE A 93 3.70 -8.28 13.24
N ARG A 94 3.52 -9.59 13.06
CA ARG A 94 3.81 -10.26 11.78
C ARG A 94 2.88 -9.86 10.66
N GLU A 95 1.60 -9.63 10.94
CA GLU A 95 0.70 -9.09 9.92
C GLU A 95 1.22 -7.78 9.36
N GLY A 96 1.75 -6.90 10.21
CA GLY A 96 2.40 -5.67 9.78
C GLY A 96 3.61 -5.93 8.88
N GLN A 97 4.55 -6.77 9.31
CA GLN A 97 5.75 -7.10 8.52
C GLN A 97 5.41 -7.77 7.18
N ASN A 98 4.47 -8.72 7.20
CA ASN A 98 4.02 -9.42 6.01
C ASN A 98 3.28 -8.49 5.06
N SER A 99 2.50 -7.54 5.58
CA SER A 99 1.80 -6.55 4.75
C SER A 99 2.78 -5.65 3.99
N VAL A 100 3.87 -5.22 4.63
CA VAL A 100 4.91 -4.43 3.97
C VAL A 100 5.63 -5.24 2.90
N ALA A 101 6.05 -6.47 3.23
CA ALA A 101 6.71 -7.35 2.27
C ALA A 101 5.81 -7.68 1.07
N HIS A 102 4.52 -7.92 1.32
CA HIS A 102 3.52 -8.14 0.28
C HIS A 102 3.32 -6.90 -0.60
N GLU A 103 3.26 -5.70 -0.03
CA GLU A 103 3.11 -4.47 -0.81
C GLU A 103 4.33 -4.25 -1.72
N ILE A 104 5.55 -4.52 -1.24
CA ILE A 104 6.75 -4.48 -2.10
C ILE A 104 6.63 -5.48 -3.26
N ALA A 105 6.23 -6.72 -2.99
CA ALA A 105 6.02 -7.73 -4.04
C ALA A 105 4.96 -7.28 -5.06
N ARG A 106 3.87 -6.65 -4.60
CA ARG A 106 2.84 -6.09 -5.46
C ARG A 106 3.37 -4.95 -6.34
N GLN A 107 4.20 -4.06 -5.81
CA GLN A 107 4.81 -2.96 -6.58
C GLN A 107 5.76 -3.50 -7.65
N ILE A 108 6.55 -4.53 -7.34
CA ILE A 108 7.40 -5.23 -8.32
C ILE A 108 6.54 -5.80 -9.45
N ALA A 109 5.47 -6.53 -9.13
CA ALA A 109 4.56 -7.11 -10.11
C ALA A 109 3.92 -6.04 -11.01
N LYS A 110 3.44 -4.93 -10.44
CA LYS A 110 2.93 -3.78 -11.20
C LYS A 110 4.00 -3.20 -12.15
N GLY A 111 5.22 -3.00 -11.66
CA GLY A 111 6.32 -2.46 -12.48
C GLY A 111 6.77 -3.39 -13.60
N GLN A 112 6.52 -4.70 -13.46
CA GLN A 112 6.77 -5.70 -14.48
C GLN A 112 5.59 -5.88 -15.46
N GLY A 113 4.45 -5.23 -15.21
CA GLY A 113 3.23 -5.41 -16.01
C GLY A 113 2.50 -6.72 -15.72
N GLU A 114 2.76 -7.35 -14.58
CA GLU A 114 2.09 -8.58 -14.18
C GLU A 114 0.69 -8.29 -13.60
N PRO A 115 -0.29 -9.19 -13.82
CA PRO A 115 -1.61 -9.03 -13.25
C PRO A 115 -1.57 -9.21 -11.72
N THR A 116 -1.79 -8.12 -10.98
CA THR A 116 -1.95 -8.20 -9.52
C THR A 116 -3.42 -8.46 -9.16
N LYS A 117 -3.70 -9.48 -8.35
CA LYS A 117 -5.04 -9.66 -7.77
C LYS A 117 -5.35 -8.52 -6.79
N PRO A 118 -6.57 -7.94 -6.81
CA PRO A 118 -7.02 -7.07 -5.73
C PRO A 118 -6.97 -7.81 -4.39
N ARG A 119 -6.73 -7.08 -3.29
CA ARG A 119 -6.91 -7.63 -1.95
C ARG A 119 -8.39 -7.99 -1.79
N ASP A 120 -8.69 -9.23 -1.41
CA ASP A 120 -10.05 -9.61 -1.04
C ASP A 120 -10.48 -8.77 0.16
N VAL A 121 -11.50 -7.94 -0.02
CA VAL A 121 -12.16 -7.17 1.04
C VAL A 121 -13.44 -7.93 1.37
N THR A 122 -13.35 -8.80 2.38
CA THR A 122 -14.50 -9.37 3.08
C THR A 122 -14.77 -8.59 4.35
#